data_AF-A0A847DLC5-F1
#
_entry.id   AF-A0A847DLC5-F1
#
_cell.length_a   1.000
_cell.length_b   1.000
_cell.length_c   1.000
_cell.angle_alpha   90.00
_cell.angle_beta   90.00
_cell.angle_gamma   90.00
#
_symmetry.space_group_name_H-M   'P 1'
#
loop_
_entity.id
_entity.type
_entity.pdbx_description
1 polymer ?
#
loop_
_entity_poly.entity_id
_entity_poly.type
_entity_poly.pdbx_seq_one_letter_code
_entity_poly.pdbx_strand_id
1 'polypeptide(L)' 'MNIMKKYIVDEHRTPKEVIIPVDDFRKIEELLGWDLDDESIRELREARKDRESGNKDAYVDLESL' A
#
# COMPACT_ATOMS: atom_id res chain seq x y z
N MET A 1 4.58 5.49 11.79
CA MET A 1 4.36 4.06 12.06
C MET A 1 5.54 3.54 12.87
N ASN A 2 5.31 3.00 14.07
CA ASN A 2 6.37 2.35 14.83
C ASN A 2 6.26 0.83 14.56
N ILE A 3 7.28 0.25 13.93
CA ILE A 3 7.28 -1.17 13.55
C ILE A 3 8.13 -1.91 14.57
N MET A 4 7.52 -2.81 15.33
CA MET A 4 8.30 -3.68 16.20
C MET A 4 9.07 -4.66 15.32
N LYS A 5 10.39 -4.70 15.47
CA LYS A 5 11.24 -5.52 14.61
C LYS A 5 12.40 -6.12 15.39
N LYS A 6 12.78 -7.34 15.01
CA LYS A 6 13.95 -8.04 15.51
C LYS A 6 14.87 -8.37 14.35
N TYR A 7 16.10 -7.88 14.39
CA TYR A 7 17.11 -8.19 13.39
C TYR A 7 17.79 -9.53 13.71
N ILE A 8 17.99 -10.33 12.66
CA ILE A 8 18.88 -11.50 12.69
C ILE A 8 20.15 -11.08 11.96
N VAL A 9 21.28 -11.22 12.64
CA VAL A 9 22.59 -10.75 12.16
C VAL A 9 23.50 -11.92 11.80
N ASP A 10 24.42 -11.69 10.88
CA ASP A 10 25.47 -12.65 10.51
C ASP A 10 26.64 -12.69 11.53
N GLU A 11 27.68 -13.45 11.20
CA GLU A 11 28.90 -13.59 12.02
C GLU A 11 29.64 -12.27 12.25
N HIS A 12 29.48 -11.30 11.34
CA HIS A 12 30.05 -9.95 11.44
C HIS A 12 29.10 -8.94 12.11
N ARG A 13 27.97 -9.42 12.67
CA ARG A 13 26.87 -8.61 13.23
C ARG A 13 26.17 -7.72 12.22
N THR A 14 26.27 -8.04 10.93
CA THR A 14 25.54 -7.33 9.87
C THR A 14 24.10 -7.88 9.81
N PRO A 15 23.07 -7.02 9.82
CA PRO A 15 21.69 -7.47 9.65
C PRO A 15 21.50 -8.16 8.30
N LYS A 16 21.05 -9.41 8.34
CA LYS A 16 20.75 -10.21 7.13
C LYS A 16 19.25 -10.41 6.94
N GLU A 17 18.53 -10.60 8.04
CA GLU A 17 17.09 -10.84 8.03
C GLU A 17 16.41 -10.02 9.14
N VAL A 18 15.10 -9.83 9.02
CA VAL A 18 14.29 -9.13 10.01
C VAL A 18 12.98 -9.86 10.24
N ILE A 19 12.61 -10.04 11.50
CA ILE A 19 11.31 -10.55 11.92
C ILE A 19 10.46 -9.34 12.31
N ILE A 20 9.27 -9.26 11.72
CA ILE A 20 8.25 -8.24 12.02
C ILE A 20 6.90 -8.94 12.27
N PRO A 21 6.03 -8.36 13.13
CA PRO A 21 4.64 -8.81 13.25
C PRO A 21 3.92 -8.78 11.90
N VAL A 22 3.06 -9.76 11.66
CA VAL A 22 2.30 -9.86 10.41
C VAL A 22 1.42 -8.63 10.18
N ASP A 23 0.80 -8.11 11.23
CA ASP A 23 -0.05 -6.90 11.14
C ASP A 23 0.75 -5.66 10.70
N ASP A 24 2.01 -5.55 11.13
CA ASP A 24 2.87 -4.46 10.71
C ASP A 24 3.34 -4.67 9.26
N PHE A 25 3.61 -5.91 8.85
CA PHE A 25 3.90 -6.25 7.46
C PHE A 25 2.74 -5.90 6.53
N ARG A 26 1.50 -6.27 6.89
CA ARG A 26 0.30 -5.96 6.09
C ARG A 26 0.10 -4.47 5.90
N LYS A 27 0.29 -3.67 6.96
CA LYS A 27 0.25 -2.21 6.84
C LYS A 27 1.33 -1.65 5.91
N ILE A 28 2.51 -2.27 5.88
CA ILE A 28 3.57 -1.89 4.94
C ILE A 28 3.15 -2.22 3.51
N GLU A 29 2.59 -3.41 3.27
CA GLU A 29 2.07 -3.80 1.95
C GLU A 29 1.03 -2.80 1.45
N GLU A 30 0.03 -2.48 2.27
CA GLU A 30 -1.04 -1.51 1.95
C GLU A 30 -0.49 -0.11 1.66
N LEU A 31 0.43 0.39 2.50
CA LEU A 31 1.02 1.71 2.33
C LEU A 31 1.85 1.83 1.06
N LEU A 32 2.51 0.74 0.65
CA LEU A 32 3.31 0.68 -0.56
C LEU A 32 2.50 0.25 -1.78
N GLY A 33 1.24 -0.13 -1.60
CA GLY A 33 0.36 -0.69 -2.64
C GLY A 33 0.89 -2.00 -3.21
N TRP A 34 1.61 -2.79 -2.41
CA TRP A 34 2.13 -4.10 -2.81
C TRP A 34 1.07 -5.19 -2.78
N ASP A 35 -0.03 -4.94 -2.09
CA ASP A 35 -1.22 -5.79 -2.05
C ASP A 35 -2.12 -5.61 -3.28
N LEU A 36 -1.85 -4.61 -4.13
CA LEU A 36 -2.64 -4.28 -5.30
C LEU A 36 -2.22 -5.10 -6.51
N ASP A 37 -3.20 -5.65 -7.23
CA ASP A 37 -2.99 -6.26 -8.54
C ASP A 37 -2.93 -5.22 -9.68
N ASP A 38 -2.54 -5.67 -10.88
CA ASP A 38 -2.39 -4.80 -12.05
C ASP A 38 -3.70 -4.10 -12.44
N GLU A 39 -4.85 -4.73 -12.19
CA GLU A 39 -6.17 -4.15 -12.45
C GLU A 39 -6.45 -3.01 -11.48
N SER A 40 -6.26 -3.24 -10.18
CA SER A 40 -6.40 -2.24 -9.12
C SER A 40 -5.47 -1.04 -9.36
N ILE A 41 -4.22 -1.29 -9.78
CA ILE A 41 -3.27 -0.23 -10.14
C ILE A 41 -3.77 0.58 -11.33
N ARG A 42 -4.34 -0.08 -12.35
CA ARG A 42 -4.92 0.60 -13.52
C ARG A 42 -6.09 1.47 -13.11
N GLU A 43 -7.04 0.95 -12.35
CA GLU A 43 -8.21 1.68 -11.87
C GLU A 43 -7.82 2.90 -11.03
N LEU A 44 -6.84 2.78 -10.13
CA LEU A 44 -6.33 3.92 -9.36
C LEU A 44 -5.72 5.00 -10.25
N ARG A 45 -5.03 4.62 -11.33
CA ARG A 45 -4.48 5.58 -12.31
C ARG A 45 -5.58 6.29 -13.09
N GLU A 46 -6.65 5.57 -13.46
CA GLU A 46 -7.81 6.14 -14.14
C GLU A 46 -8.57 7.10 -13.22
N ALA A 47 -8.92 6.67 -12.01
CA ALA A 47 -9.56 7.51 -11.00
C ALA A 47 -8.75 8.79 -10.70
N ARG A 48 -7.41 8.68 -10.66
CA ARG A 48 -6.55 9.86 -10.51
C ARG A 48 -6.68 10.83 -11.69
N LYS A 49 -6.69 10.33 -12.93
CA LYS A 49 -6.87 11.16 -14.14
C LYS A 49 -8.25 11.82 -14.17
N ASP A 50 -9.29 11.09 -13.82
CA ASP A 50 -10.65 11.63 -13.74
C ASP A 50 -10.73 12.77 -12.72
N ARG A 51 -10.11 12.58 -11.55
CA ARG A 51 -10.01 13.64 -10.54
C ARG A 51 -9.24 14.86 -11.04
N GLU A 52 -8.09 14.66 -11.68
CA GLU A 52 -7.22 15.75 -12.17
C GLU A 52 -7.85 16.51 -13.36
N SER A 53 -8.64 15.83 -14.19
CA SER A 53 -9.37 16.43 -15.31
C SER A 53 -10.75 17.00 -14.93
N GLY A 54 -11.22 16.75 -13.70
CA GLY A 54 -12.53 17.19 -13.24
C GLY A 54 -13.70 16.43 -13.87
N ASN A 55 -13.48 15.19 -14.32
CA ASN A 55 -14.50 14.33 -14.92
C ASN A 55 -15.54 13.91 -13.88
N LYS A 56 -16.63 14.67 -13.77
CA LYS A 56 -17.70 14.41 -12.79
C LYS A 56 -18.53 13.15 -13.10
N ASP A 57 -18.54 12.71 -14.35
CA ASP A 57 -19.30 11.51 -14.78
C ASP A 57 -18.68 10.22 -14.20
N ALA A 58 -17.42 10.26 -13.77
CA ALA A 58 -16.76 9.15 -13.09
C ALA A 58 -17.17 8.98 -11.61
N TYR A 59 -17.97 9.91 -11.06
CA TYR A 59 -18.41 9.88 -9.66
C TYR A 59 -19.89 9.51 -9.56
N VAL A 60 -20.23 8.78 -8.50
CA VAL A 60 -21.63 8.55 -8.11
C VAL A 60 -22.06 9.60 -7.09
N ASP A 61 -23.34 9.94 -7.10
CA ASP A 61 -23.89 10.87 -6.12
C ASP A 61 -23.97 10.24 -4.73
N LEU A 62 -23.70 11.00 -3.69
CA LEU A 62 -23.68 10.47 -2.32
C LEU A 62 -25.07 10.02 -1.87
N GLU A 63 -26.14 10.63 -2.36
CA GLU A 63 -27.52 10.24 -2.03
C GLU A 63 -27.98 8.99 -2.80
N SER A 64 -27.17 8.51 -3.74
CA SER A 64 -27.43 7.30 -4.54
C SER A 64 -26.83 6.01 -3.95
N LEU A 65 -26.15 6.10 -2.80
CA LEU A 65 -25.52 5.00 -2.05
C LEU A 65 -26.34 4.66 -0.79
#